data_AF-A0A2W6E6Q0-F1
#
_entry.id   AF-A0A2W6E6Q0-F1
#
_cell.length_a   1.000
_cell.length_b   1.000
_cell.length_c   1.000
_cell.angle_alpha   90.00
_cell.angle_beta   90.00
_cell.angle_gamma   90.00
#
_symmetry.space_group_name_H-M   'P 1'
#
loop_
_entity.id
_entity.type
_entity.pdbx_description
1 polymer ?
#
loop_
_entity_poly.entity_id
_entity_poly.type
_entity_poly.pdbx_seq_one_letter_code
_entity_poly.pdbx_strand_id
1 'polypeptide(L)'
;MRFAMQSMLDRVAARLYRRVEELPAMGALPRPRRRQWAADLLSELLPLDDARRGEVIVWLEFTTAARINPVLDDLAQKSAAGTRSLARQLLRGTLRSGLDLNAETERLVALVDGLSINAVLRPELLNADDCVAALHAHLAELESDLDEK
;
A
#
# COMPACT_ATOMS: atom_id res chain seq x y z
N MET A 1 -0.99 18.86 13.43
CA MET A 1 -0.83 18.04 12.21
C MET A 1 0.39 17.11 12.27
N ARG A 2 1.63 17.58 12.52
CA ARG A 2 2.83 16.70 12.61
C ARG A 2 2.67 15.51 13.56
N PHE A 3 2.21 15.77 14.79
CA PHE A 3 1.97 14.69 15.77
C PHE A 3 0.99 13.63 15.23
N ALA A 4 -0.14 14.05 14.64
CA ALA A 4 -1.13 13.13 14.09
C ALA A 4 -0.54 12.26 12.97
N MET A 5 0.22 12.86 12.05
CA MET A 5 0.92 12.14 10.99
C MET A 5 1.97 11.18 11.55
N GLN A 6 2.76 11.59 12.53
CA GLN A 6 3.76 10.73 13.15
C GLN A 6 3.10 9.54 13.86
N SER A 7 2.08 9.78 14.69
CA SER A 7 1.34 8.70 15.37
C SER A 7 0.64 7.75 14.39
N MET A 8 0.15 8.27 13.27
CA MET A 8 -0.40 7.46 12.19
C MET A 8 0.68 6.57 11.56
N LEU A 9 1.84 7.13 11.19
CA LEU A 9 2.97 6.37 10.66
C LEU A 9 3.42 5.27 11.64
N ASP A 10 3.48 5.58 12.95
CA ASP A 10 3.88 4.63 13.98
C ASP A 10 2.90 3.45 14.10
N ARG A 11 1.58 3.72 14.02
CA ARG A 11 0.55 2.67 14.03
C ARG A 11 0.61 1.80 12.80
N VAL A 12 0.74 2.40 11.61
CA VAL A 12 0.89 1.67 10.35
C VAL A 12 2.15 0.79 10.41
N ALA A 13 3.29 1.35 10.81
CA ALA A 13 4.53 0.62 10.96
C ALA A 13 4.39 -0.57 11.94
N ALA A 14 3.75 -0.37 13.10
CA ALA A 14 3.53 -1.43 14.07
C ALA A 14 2.69 -2.59 13.51
N ARG A 15 1.66 -2.30 12.68
CA ARG A 15 0.84 -3.34 12.03
C ARG A 15 1.64 -4.07 10.95
N LEU A 16 2.41 -3.35 10.15
CA LEU A 16 3.28 -3.95 9.13
C LEU A 16 4.34 -4.86 9.76
N TYR A 17 5.01 -4.41 10.82
CA TYR A 17 6.01 -5.23 11.53
C TYR A 17 5.40 -6.51 12.07
N ARG A 18 4.23 -6.43 12.72
CA ARG A 18 3.53 -7.61 13.24
C ARG A 18 3.23 -8.63 12.13
N ARG A 19 2.73 -8.18 10.97
CA ARG A 19 2.46 -9.06 9.83
C ARG A 19 3.71 -9.67 9.21
N VAL A 20 4.84 -8.98 9.26
CA VAL A 20 6.12 -9.51 8.78
C VAL A 20 6.65 -10.57 9.75
N GLU A 21 6.52 -10.37 11.07
CA GLU A 21 6.93 -11.34 12.09
C GLU A 21 6.12 -12.64 12.06
N GLU A 22 4.83 -12.54 11.71
CA GLU A 22 3.92 -13.69 11.66
C GLU A 22 4.22 -14.67 10.52
N LEU A 23 5.21 -14.42 9.64
CA LEU A 23 5.42 -15.22 8.43
C LEU A 23 6.85 -15.71 8.18
N PRO A 24 7.01 -16.88 7.53
CA PRO A 24 8.32 -17.38 7.11
C PRO A 24 8.96 -16.46 6.07
N ALA A 25 10.28 -16.51 5.97
CA ALA A 25 11.05 -15.74 4.99
C ALA A 25 10.45 -15.86 3.57
N MET A 26 10.14 -14.70 2.97
CA MET A 26 9.48 -14.50 1.67
C MET A 26 9.95 -15.40 0.51
N GLY A 27 11.21 -15.82 0.52
CA GLY A 27 11.78 -16.70 -0.50
C GLY A 27 11.25 -18.14 -0.48
N ALA A 28 10.62 -18.58 0.61
CA ALA A 28 10.23 -19.98 0.82
C ALA A 28 8.75 -20.29 0.54
N LEU A 29 7.92 -19.27 0.30
CA LEU A 29 6.47 -19.46 0.12
C LEU A 29 6.10 -19.71 -1.36
N PRO A 30 5.13 -20.61 -1.65
CA PRO A 30 4.55 -20.74 -2.98
C PRO A 30 3.97 -19.42 -3.51
N ARG A 31 3.99 -19.19 -4.83
CA ARG A 31 3.49 -17.95 -5.47
C ARG A 31 2.13 -17.47 -4.91
N PRO A 32 1.07 -18.30 -4.83
CA PRO A 32 -0.24 -17.85 -4.34
C PRO A 32 -0.21 -17.34 -2.89
N ARG A 33 0.64 -17.95 -2.04
CA ARG A 33 0.80 -17.54 -0.64
C ARG A 33 1.56 -16.22 -0.54
N ARG A 34 2.55 -15.98 -1.40
CA ARG A 34 3.26 -14.69 -1.47
C ARG A 34 2.34 -13.57 -1.95
N ARG A 35 1.49 -13.85 -2.94
CA ARG A 35 0.48 -12.89 -3.40
C ARG A 35 -0.50 -12.51 -2.30
N GLN A 36 -1.07 -13.51 -1.62
CA GLN A 36 -1.98 -13.27 -0.49
C GLN A 36 -1.31 -12.41 0.57
N TRP A 37 -0.07 -12.74 0.92
CA TRP A 37 0.68 -11.95 1.90
C TRP A 37 0.96 -10.52 1.45
N ALA A 38 1.35 -10.33 0.19
CA ALA A 38 1.55 -9.00 -0.36
C ALA A 38 0.26 -8.17 -0.30
N ALA A 39 -0.89 -8.79 -0.60
CA ALA A 39 -2.19 -8.16 -0.45
C ALA A 39 -2.45 -7.80 1.02
N ASP A 40 -2.27 -8.74 1.96
CA ASP A 40 -2.50 -8.50 3.39
C ASP A 40 -1.64 -7.36 3.94
N LEU A 41 -0.38 -7.23 3.50
CA LEU A 41 0.50 -6.12 3.88
C LEU A 41 0.05 -4.78 3.29
N LEU A 42 -0.32 -4.74 2.01
CA LEU A 42 -0.76 -3.52 1.35
C LEU A 42 -2.14 -3.08 1.86
N SER A 43 -2.98 -4.01 2.28
CA SER A 43 -4.26 -3.75 2.94
C SER A 43 -4.12 -2.99 4.27
N GLU A 44 -2.96 -3.00 4.92
CA GLU A 44 -2.70 -2.17 6.10
C GLU A 44 -2.62 -0.67 5.81
N LEU A 45 -2.47 -0.30 4.53
CA LEU A 45 -2.46 1.07 4.04
C LEU A 45 -3.84 1.56 3.58
N LEU A 46 -4.82 0.65 3.46
CA LEU A 46 -6.15 0.92 2.95
C LEU A 46 -7.14 1.25 4.09
N PRO A 47 -8.16 2.09 3.86
CA PRO A 47 -9.13 2.50 4.87
C PRO A 47 -10.22 1.42 5.10
N LEU A 48 -9.82 0.22 5.52
CA LEU A 48 -10.73 -0.93 5.60
C LEU A 48 -11.53 -1.00 6.92
N ASP A 49 -11.26 -0.10 7.86
CA ASP A 49 -12.02 0.09 9.10
C ASP A 49 -11.94 1.55 9.55
N ASP A 50 -12.72 1.92 10.57
CA ASP A 50 -12.81 3.31 11.06
C ASP A 50 -11.45 3.89 11.50
N ALA A 51 -10.60 3.06 12.12
CA ALA A 51 -9.29 3.49 12.57
C ALA A 51 -8.39 3.81 11.37
N ARG A 52 -8.31 2.90 10.40
CA ARG A 52 -7.53 3.08 9.17
C ARG A 52 -8.11 4.17 8.27
N ARG A 53 -9.43 4.37 8.26
CA ARG A 53 -10.07 5.50 7.58
C ARG A 53 -9.60 6.83 8.16
N GLY A 54 -9.55 6.95 9.48
CA GLY A 54 -9.00 8.13 10.15
C GLY A 54 -7.52 8.37 9.82
N GLU A 55 -6.74 7.30 9.71
CA GLU A 55 -5.33 7.36 9.31
C GLU A 55 -5.17 7.89 7.86
N VAL A 56 -5.93 7.36 6.90
CA VAL A 56 -5.88 7.83 5.52
C VAL A 56 -6.33 9.30 5.40
N ILE A 57 -7.33 9.73 6.17
CA ILE A 57 -7.73 11.15 6.22
C ILE A 57 -6.55 12.01 6.70
N VAL A 58 -5.87 11.62 7.78
CA VAL A 58 -4.70 12.34 8.28
C VAL A 58 -3.59 12.40 7.22
N TRP A 59 -3.30 11.29 6.55
CA TRP A 59 -2.31 11.24 5.47
C TRP A 59 -2.67 12.19 4.32
N LEU A 60 -3.92 12.17 3.85
CA LEU A 60 -4.40 12.98 2.73
C LEU A 60 -4.29 14.48 3.04
N GLU A 61 -4.81 14.91 4.19
CA GLU A 61 -4.78 16.31 4.63
C GLU A 61 -3.33 16.77 4.87
N PHE A 62 -2.50 15.92 5.49
CA PHE A 62 -1.12 16.25 5.81
C PHE A 62 -0.26 16.41 4.56
N THR A 63 -0.31 15.46 3.64
CA THR A 63 0.48 15.49 2.39
C THR A 63 0.06 16.65 1.49
N THR A 64 -1.23 16.99 1.47
CA THR A 64 -1.74 18.17 0.78
C THR A 64 -1.21 19.47 1.39
N ALA A 65 -1.25 19.60 2.73
CA ALA A 65 -0.71 20.77 3.42
C ALA A 65 0.81 20.93 3.25
N ALA A 66 1.56 19.82 3.20
CA ALA A 66 3.01 19.84 3.04
C ALA A 66 3.48 20.47 1.72
N ARG A 67 2.64 20.45 0.67
CA ARG A 67 2.93 21.06 -0.64
C ARG A 67 3.30 22.54 -0.59
N ILE A 68 2.81 23.26 0.42
CA ILE A 68 3.04 24.69 0.61
C ILE A 68 3.67 25.01 1.97
N ASN A 69 4.04 24.00 2.75
CA ASN A 69 4.61 24.16 4.07
C ASN A 69 5.87 23.29 4.23
N PRO A 70 7.07 23.87 4.01
CA PRO A 70 8.33 23.15 4.09
C PRO A 70 8.58 22.47 5.44
N VAL A 71 7.99 22.98 6.54
CA VAL A 71 8.13 22.39 7.87
C VAL A 71 7.43 21.03 7.97
N LEU A 72 6.58 20.65 7.01
CA LEU A 72 5.87 19.36 6.96
C LEU A 72 6.49 18.38 5.95
N ASP A 73 7.38 18.84 5.07
CA ASP A 73 7.85 18.06 3.91
C ASP A 73 8.59 16.79 4.32
N ASP A 74 9.41 16.82 5.36
CA ASP A 74 10.17 15.66 5.84
C ASP A 74 9.29 14.43 6.14
N LEU A 75 8.15 14.63 6.80
CA LEU A 75 7.21 13.54 7.11
C LEU A 75 6.42 13.10 5.88
N ALA A 76 6.09 14.03 4.98
CA ALA A 76 5.43 13.69 3.72
C ALA A 76 6.37 12.84 2.83
N GLN A 77 7.64 13.23 2.70
CA GLN A 77 8.66 12.45 2.00
C GLN A 77 8.90 11.10 2.66
N LYS A 78 8.98 11.04 3.99
CA LYS A 78 9.12 9.77 4.72
C LYS A 78 7.95 8.81 4.43
N SER A 79 6.73 9.32 4.42
CA SER A 79 5.53 8.53 4.08
C SER A 79 5.61 8.03 2.63
N ALA A 80 5.90 8.92 1.68
CA ALA A 80 5.95 8.59 0.26
C ALA A 80 7.07 7.59 -0.08
N ALA A 81 8.23 7.72 0.57
CA ALA A 81 9.35 6.79 0.43
C ALA A 81 9.04 5.43 1.08
N GLY A 82 8.35 5.42 2.23
CA GLY A 82 7.93 4.20 2.93
C GLY A 82 7.04 3.32 2.07
N THR A 83 5.97 3.90 1.48
CA THR A 83 5.03 3.16 0.62
C THR A 83 5.72 2.59 -0.61
N ARG A 84 6.61 3.36 -1.27
CA ARG A 84 7.43 2.88 -2.40
C ARG A 84 8.39 1.77 -2.01
N SER A 85 9.02 1.88 -0.84
CA SER A 85 9.94 0.86 -0.33
C SER A 85 9.22 -0.47 -0.11
N LEU A 86 8.05 -0.43 0.54
CA LEU A 86 7.20 -1.60 0.74
C LEU A 86 6.77 -2.20 -0.61
N ALA A 87 6.19 -1.40 -1.51
CA ALA A 87 5.74 -1.86 -2.83
C ALA A 87 6.86 -2.54 -3.60
N ARG A 88 8.04 -1.90 -3.69
CA ARG A 88 9.21 -2.45 -4.37
C ARG A 88 9.68 -3.76 -3.74
N GLN A 89 9.68 -3.87 -2.41
CA GLN A 89 10.10 -5.08 -1.71
C GLN A 89 9.16 -6.25 -2.01
N LEU A 90 7.85 -6.01 -2.05
CA LEU A 90 6.84 -7.02 -2.39
C LEU A 90 6.98 -7.50 -3.83
N LEU A 91 7.26 -6.59 -4.77
CA LEU A 91 7.39 -6.90 -6.20
C LEU A 91 8.65 -7.72 -6.53
N ARG A 92 9.77 -7.51 -5.83
CA ARG A 92 11.04 -8.21 -6.11
C ARG A 92 10.94 -9.74 -6.12
N GLY A 93 9.97 -10.33 -5.42
CA GLY A 93 9.77 -11.77 -5.37
C GLY A 93 8.61 -12.30 -6.21
N THR A 94 7.75 -11.42 -6.72
CA THR A 94 6.43 -11.79 -7.28
C THR A 94 6.29 -11.40 -8.74
N LEU A 95 7.09 -10.44 -9.22
CA LEU A 95 6.98 -9.90 -10.56
C LEU A 95 7.30 -10.94 -11.64
N ARG A 96 6.41 -11.09 -12.64
CA ARG A 96 6.67 -11.90 -13.84
C ARG A 96 7.87 -11.36 -14.63
N SER A 97 8.50 -12.24 -15.42
CA SER A 97 9.67 -11.85 -16.23
C SER A 97 9.30 -10.80 -17.27
N GLY A 98 10.19 -9.82 -17.49
CA GLY A 98 10.03 -8.79 -18.52
C GLY A 98 9.31 -7.52 -18.09
N LEU A 99 8.77 -7.46 -16.87
CA LEU A 99 8.24 -6.21 -16.30
C LEU A 99 9.35 -5.37 -15.65
N ASP A 100 9.25 -4.04 -15.80
CA ASP A 100 10.15 -3.10 -15.12
C ASP A 100 9.71 -2.88 -13.68
N LEU A 101 10.54 -3.34 -12.74
CA LEU A 101 10.32 -3.18 -11.30
C LEU A 101 10.06 -1.72 -10.90
N ASN A 102 10.70 -0.75 -11.54
CA ASN A 102 10.50 0.67 -11.21
C ASN A 102 9.09 1.13 -11.60
N ALA A 103 8.70 0.87 -12.86
CA ALA A 103 7.37 1.23 -13.36
C ALA A 103 6.26 0.54 -12.56
N GLU A 104 6.43 -0.75 -12.25
CA GLU A 104 5.43 -1.51 -11.49
C GLU A 104 5.36 -1.09 -10.02
N THR A 105 6.47 -0.61 -9.44
CA THR A 105 6.44 0.02 -8.10
C THR A 105 5.55 1.26 -8.13
N GLU A 106 5.73 2.17 -9.09
CA GLU A 106 4.91 3.38 -9.17
C GLU A 106 3.45 3.07 -9.51
N ARG A 107 3.19 2.06 -10.37
CA ARG A 107 1.82 1.62 -10.70
C ARG A 107 1.09 1.08 -9.46
N LEU A 108 1.77 0.26 -8.65
CA LEU A 108 1.20 -0.29 -7.42
C LEU A 108 0.97 0.80 -6.37
N VAL A 109 1.90 1.74 -6.20
CA VAL A 109 1.73 2.88 -5.30
C VAL A 109 0.54 3.75 -5.74
N ALA A 110 0.42 4.05 -7.04
CA ALA A 110 -0.69 4.82 -7.57
C ALA A 110 -2.05 4.12 -7.36
N LEU A 111 -2.10 2.78 -7.48
CA LEU A 111 -3.29 2.01 -7.15
C LEU A 111 -3.66 2.16 -5.67
N VAL A 112 -2.71 1.93 -4.76
CA VAL A 112 -2.95 1.99 -3.30
C VAL A 112 -3.41 3.40 -2.89
N ASP A 113 -2.70 4.44 -3.34
CA ASP A 113 -3.08 5.83 -3.06
C ASP A 113 -4.47 6.15 -3.64
N GLY A 114 -4.74 5.72 -4.88
CA GLY A 114 -6.03 5.92 -5.53
C GLY A 114 -7.18 5.24 -4.80
N LEU A 115 -7.02 3.97 -4.37
CA LEU A 115 -8.02 3.26 -3.58
C LEU A 115 -8.26 3.95 -2.24
N SER A 116 -7.19 4.34 -1.54
CA SER A 116 -7.27 5.03 -0.26
C SER A 116 -8.00 6.37 -0.36
N ILE A 117 -7.66 7.20 -1.35
CA ILE A 117 -8.31 8.49 -1.56
C ILE A 117 -9.79 8.32 -1.92
N ASN A 118 -10.10 7.44 -2.89
CA ASN A 118 -11.48 7.26 -3.34
C ASN A 118 -12.37 6.68 -2.24
N ALA A 119 -11.91 5.70 -1.47
CA ALA A 119 -12.71 5.10 -0.40
C ALA A 119 -12.95 6.06 0.77
N VAL A 120 -12.02 6.98 1.05
CA VAL A 120 -12.24 8.03 2.07
C VAL A 120 -13.21 9.10 1.58
N LEU A 121 -13.03 9.59 0.35
CA LEU A 121 -13.78 10.73 -0.19
C LEU A 121 -15.18 10.34 -0.66
N ARG A 122 -15.33 9.12 -1.21
CA ARG A 122 -16.57 8.60 -1.83
C ARG A 122 -16.87 7.17 -1.31
N PRO A 123 -17.03 6.97 0.01
CA PRO A 123 -17.27 5.65 0.58
C PRO A 123 -18.54 4.96 0.05
N GLU A 124 -19.49 5.73 -0.50
CA GLU A 124 -20.69 5.21 -1.16
C GLU A 124 -20.43 4.60 -2.55
N LEU A 125 -19.27 4.87 -3.15
CA LEU A 125 -18.87 4.36 -4.48
C LEU A 125 -17.79 3.28 -4.41
N LEU A 126 -16.98 3.27 -3.35
CA LEU A 126 -15.89 2.32 -3.19
C LEU A 126 -15.79 1.93 -1.71
N ASN A 127 -16.23 0.72 -1.38
CA ASN A 127 -16.17 0.20 -0.02
C ASN A 127 -14.88 -0.60 0.23
N ALA A 128 -14.70 -1.07 1.48
CA ALA A 128 -13.51 -1.81 1.90
C ALA A 128 -13.29 -3.10 1.10
N ASP A 129 -14.36 -3.86 0.83
CA ASP A 129 -14.29 -5.12 0.08
C ASP A 129 -13.88 -4.87 -1.38
N ASP A 130 -14.39 -3.78 -1.98
CA ASP A 130 -14.00 -3.36 -3.33
C ASP A 130 -12.51 -2.98 -3.40
N CYS A 131 -11.99 -2.27 -2.38
CA CYS A 131 -10.56 -1.94 -2.31
C CYS A 131 -9.68 -3.20 -2.24
N VAL A 132 -10.08 -4.16 -1.40
CA VAL A 132 -9.36 -5.43 -1.26
C VAL A 132 -9.43 -6.22 -2.57
N ALA A 133 -10.60 -6.31 -3.20
CA ALA A 133 -10.77 -6.99 -4.48
C ALA A 133 -9.91 -6.37 -5.60
N ALA A 134 -9.89 -5.05 -5.72
CA ALA A 134 -9.07 -4.34 -6.71
C ALA A 134 -7.57 -4.58 -6.50
N LEU A 135 -7.11 -4.54 -5.24
CA LEU A 135 -5.71 -4.86 -4.90
C LEU A 135 -5.35 -6.30 -5.27
N HIS A 136 -6.21 -7.27 -4.92
CA HIS A 136 -5.99 -8.67 -5.26
C HIS A 136 -5.95 -8.90 -6.78
N ALA A 137 -6.86 -8.29 -7.53
CA ALA A 137 -6.89 -8.38 -9.00
C ALA A 137 -5.58 -7.87 -9.62
N HIS A 138 -5.12 -6.70 -9.18
CA HIS A 138 -3.87 -6.12 -9.66
C HIS A 138 -2.65 -6.99 -9.35
N LEU A 139 -2.57 -7.55 -8.14
CA LEU A 139 -1.48 -8.45 -7.76
C LEU A 139 -1.52 -9.77 -8.54
N ALA A 140 -2.71 -10.24 -8.95
CA ALA A 140 -2.84 -11.42 -9.80
C ALA A 140 -2.34 -11.15 -11.24
N GLU A 141 -2.61 -9.97 -11.80
CA GLU A 141 -2.09 -9.56 -13.12
C GLU A 141 -0.57 -9.51 -13.19
N LEU A 142 0.07 -9.09 -12.09
CA LEU A 142 1.53 -9.02 -11.96
C LEU A 142 2.22 -10.39 -11.97
N GLU A 143 1.48 -11.44 -11.59
CA GLU A 143 1.97 -12.82 -11.50
C GLU A 143 1.55 -13.69 -12.68
N SER A 144 0.48 -13.32 -13.39
CA SER A 144 0.05 -14.04 -14.58
C SER A 144 0.99 -13.71 -15.73
N ASP A 145 1.81 -14.66 -16.15
CA ASP A 145 2.10 -14.75 -17.58
C ASP A 145 0.71 -14.97 -18.21
N LEU A 146 0.28 -14.09 -19.11
CA LEU A 146 -0.76 -14.52 -20.02
C LEU A 146 -0.08 -15.64 -20.81
N ASP A 147 -0.36 -16.89 -20.44
CA ASP A 147 -0.22 -18.01 -21.34
C ASP A 147 -1.14 -17.69 -22.53
N GLU A 148 -0.65 -16.86 -23.46
CA GLU A 148 -1.19 -16.75 -24.79
C GLU A 148 -1.01 -18.12 -25.43
N LYS A 149 -2.11 -18.86 -25.42
CA LYS A 149 -2.38 -20.00 -26.30
C LYS A 149 -2.15 -19.66 -27.76
#